data_AF-A0ABC9IKD9-F1
#
_entry.id   AF-A0ABC9IKD9-F1
#
_cell.length_a   1.000
_cell.length_b   1.000
_cell.length_c   1.000
_cell.angle_alpha   90.00
_cell.angle_beta   90.00
_cell.angle_gamma   90.00
#
_symmetry.space_group_name_H-M   'P 1'
#
loop_
_entity.id
_entity.type
_entity.pdbx_description
1 polymer ?
#
loop_
_entity_poly.entity_id
_entity_poly.type
_entity_poly.pdbx_seq_one_letter_code
_entity_poly.pdbx_strand_id
1 'polypeptide(L)' 'MEKQMNGRRVEVMVNGATVAAIDTRTAVAADYLIAMKAFTQALTHTESLEVEANASGKTIRHPNFETFGALPITETKDL' A
#
# COMPACT_ATOMS: atom_id res chain seq x y z
N MET A 1 -29.61 -13.34 16.10
CA MET A 1 -28.36 -13.88 15.51
C MET A 1 -27.44 -12.70 15.27
N GLU A 2 -26.45 -12.48 16.14
CA GLU A 2 -25.41 -11.47 15.91
C GLU A 2 -24.54 -11.93 14.75
N LYS A 3 -24.51 -11.13 13.69
CA LYS A 3 -23.64 -11.34 12.54
C LYS A 3 -22.21 -11.16 13.05
N GLN A 4 -21.40 -12.23 13.11
CA GLN A 4 -19.99 -12.12 13.48
C GLN A 4 -19.31 -11.12 12.52
N MET A 5 -19.05 -9.92 13.01
CA MET A 5 -18.23 -8.95 12.30
C MET A 5 -16.80 -9.44 12.37
N ASN A 6 -16.37 -10.21 11.37
CA ASN A 6 -14.96 -10.52 11.13
C ASN A 6 -14.22 -9.26 10.66
N GLY A 7 -14.15 -8.25 11.52
CA GLY A 7 -13.28 -7.11 11.30
C GLY A 7 -11.83 -7.58 11.48
N ARG A 8 -10.97 -7.11 10.59
CA ARG A 8 -9.54 -7.43 10.51
C ARG A 8 -8.77 -6.12 10.62
N ARG A 9 -7.63 -6.17 11.31
CA ARG A 9 -6.65 -5.08 11.26
C ARG A 9 -5.88 -5.21 9.95
N VAL A 10 -5.87 -4.15 9.17
CA VAL A 10 -5.04 -4.04 7.96
C VAL A 10 -3.96 -3.02 8.25
N GLU A 11 -2.70 -3.38 8.05
CA GLU A 11 -1.57 -2.49 8.29
C GLU A 11 -0.53 -2.61 7.19
N VAL A 12 0.11 -1.48 6.89
CA VAL A 12 1.28 -1.38 6.01
C VAL A 12 2.48 -1.15 6.90
N MET A 13 3.51 -1.97 6.70
CA MET A 13 4.79 -1.87 7.38
C MET A 13 5.90 -1.62 6.37
N VAL A 14 6.80 -0.70 6.69
CA VAL A 14 8.02 -0.44 5.93
C VAL A 14 9.19 -0.66 6.88
N ASN A 15 10.11 -1.56 6.53
CA ASN A 15 11.26 -1.94 7.37
C ASN A 15 10.88 -2.32 8.82
N GLY A 16 9.75 -3.00 9.00
CA GLY A 16 9.28 -3.43 10.32
C GLY A 16 8.55 -2.34 11.13
N ALA A 17 8.49 -1.10 10.64
CA ALA A 17 7.72 -0.03 11.27
C ALA A 17 6.33 0.09 10.62
N THR A 18 5.27 0.11 11.43
CA THR A 18 3.90 0.37 10.95
C THR A 18 3.78 1.85 10.54
N VAL A 19 3.45 2.08 9.28
CA VAL A 19 3.32 3.43 8.71
C VAL A 19 1.87 3.85 8.50
N ALA A 20 0.95 2.88 8.41
CA ALA A 20 -0.48 3.12 8.35
C ALA A 20 -1.24 1.85 8.77
N ALA A 21 -2.38 2.00 9.43
CA ALA A 21 -3.24 0.88 9.81
C ALA A 21 -4.71 1.31 9.93
N ILE A 22 -5.62 0.35 9.76
CA ILE A 22 -7.06 0.50 9.99
C ILE A 22 -7.61 -0.74 10.69
N ASP A 23 -8.46 -0.52 11.68
CA ASP A 23 -9.24 -1.56 12.34
C ASP A 23 -10.66 -1.57 11.78
N THR A 24 -10.99 -2.56 10.95
CA THR A 24 -12.29 -2.60 10.28
C THR A 24 -13.46 -2.99 11.18
N ARG A 25 -13.20 -3.33 12.46
CA ARG A 25 -14.26 -3.60 13.45
C ARG A 25 -15.04 -2.35 13.83
N THR A 26 -14.35 -1.21 13.89
CA THR A 26 -14.91 0.07 14.33
C THR A 26 -14.89 1.14 13.25
N ALA A 27 -14.25 0.86 12.10
CA ALA A 27 -14.11 1.82 11.02
C ALA A 27 -15.43 2.18 10.36
N VAL A 28 -15.64 3.49 10.15
CA VAL A 28 -16.70 4.04 9.30
C VAL A 28 -16.12 4.49 7.95
N ALA A 29 -16.98 4.85 7.00
CA ALA A 29 -16.56 5.22 5.63
C ALA A 29 -15.43 6.27 5.59
N ALA A 30 -15.44 7.24 6.50
CA ALA A 30 -14.37 8.24 6.61
C ALA A 30 -13.01 7.62 6.97
N ASP A 31 -12.98 6.63 7.88
CA ASP A 31 -11.74 5.95 8.28
C ASP A 31 -11.13 5.20 7.10
N TYR A 32 -11.95 4.57 6.26
CA TYR A 32 -11.48 3.91 5.04
C TYR A 32 -10.83 4.91 4.05
N LEU A 33 -11.43 6.09 3.86
CA LEU A 33 -10.85 7.13 2.99
C LEU A 33 -9.51 7.64 3.54
N ILE A 34 -9.43 7.85 4.86
CA ILE A 34 -8.21 8.29 5.54
C ILE A 34 -7.13 7.21 5.42
N ALA A 35 -7.49 5.94 5.65
CA ALA A 35 -6.57 4.81 5.53
C ALA A 35 -6.04 4.66 4.10
N MET A 36 -6.88 4.80 3.07
CA MET A 36 -6.43 4.77 1.68
C MET A 36 -5.43 5.90 1.39
N LYS A 37 -5.70 7.11 1.87
CA LYS A 37 -4.75 8.22 1.72
C LYS A 37 -3.42 7.92 2.40
N ALA A 38 -3.45 7.42 3.64
CA ALA A 38 -2.26 7.08 4.40
C ALA A 38 -1.46 5.94 3.74
N PHE A 39 -2.14 4.91 3.22
CA PHE A 39 -1.51 3.82 2.48
C PHE A 39 -0.85 4.32 1.20
N THR A 40 -1.54 5.13 0.41
CA THR A 40 -0.94 5.72 -0.80
C THR A 40 0.29 6.53 -0.45
N GLN A 41 0.21 7.44 0.53
CA GLN A 41 1.35 8.27 0.92
C GLN A 41 2.55 7.44 1.40
N ALA A 42 2.31 6.38 2.19
CA ALA A 42 3.36 5.50 2.67
C ALA A 42 4.01 4.69 1.53
N LEU A 43 3.19 4.15 0.62
CA LEU A 43 3.64 3.30 -0.50
C LEU A 43 4.20 4.10 -1.68
N THR A 44 4.07 5.42 -1.69
CA THR A 44 4.62 6.30 -2.73
C THR A 44 5.67 7.28 -2.20
N HIS A 45 6.17 7.11 -0.98
CA HIS A 45 7.23 7.98 -0.45
C HIS A 45 8.58 7.61 -1.09
N THR A 46 8.80 8.12 -2.30
CA THR A 46 9.90 7.75 -3.21
C THR A 46 11.28 7.78 -2.56
N GLU A 47 11.55 8.74 -1.67
CA GLU A 47 12.86 8.82 -1.00
C GLU A 47 13.12 7.64 -0.06
N SER A 48 12.14 7.30 0.79
CA SER A 48 12.27 6.15 1.69
C SER A 48 12.33 4.83 0.92
N LEU A 49 11.53 4.73 -0.15
CA LEU A 49 11.49 3.54 -0.99
C LEU A 49 12.77 3.36 -1.82
N GLU A 50 13.40 4.46 -2.26
CA GLU A 50 14.70 4.41 -2.94
C GLU A 50 15.82 4.02 -1.96
N VAL A 51 15.77 4.52 -0.70
CA VAL A 51 16.72 4.09 0.34
C VAL A 51 16.58 2.59 0.62
N GLU A 52 15.36 2.07 0.73
CA GLU A 52 15.10 0.64 0.91
C GLU A 52 15.56 -0.19 -0.30
N ALA A 53 15.23 0.25 -1.51
CA ALA A 53 15.63 -0.41 -2.75
C ALA A 53 17.16 -0.50 -2.84
N ASN A 54 17.86 0.61 -2.57
CA ASN A 54 19.32 0.66 -2.59
C ASN A 54 19.95 -0.26 -1.54
N ALA A 55 19.39 -0.33 -0.33
CA ALA A 55 19.84 -1.27 0.71
C ALA A 55 19.70 -2.74 0.26
N SER A 56 18.77 -3.01 -0.65
CA SER A 56 18.55 -4.33 -1.27
C SER A 56 19.28 -4.52 -2.61
N GLY A 57 20.15 -3.59 -3.00
CA GLY A 57 20.91 -3.63 -4.26
C GLY A 57 20.07 -3.35 -5.52
N LYS A 58 18.90 -2.71 -5.38
CA LYS A 58 17.99 -2.30 -6.46
C LYS A 58 17.93 -0.77 -6.55
N THR A 59 17.44 -0.22 -7.66
CA THR A 59 17.10 1.21 -7.77
C THR A 59 15.70 1.35 -8.35
N ILE A 60 14.90 2.27 -7.83
CA ILE A 60 13.56 2.59 -8.37
C ILE A 60 13.61 3.92 -9.15
N ARG A 61 14.61 4.77 -8.92
CA ARG A 61 14.89 5.98 -9.69
C ARG A 61 15.67 5.67 -10.96
N HIS A 62 14.96 5.42 -12.05
CA HIS A 62 15.53 5.54 -13.39
C HIS A 62 15.25 6.95 -13.96
N PRO A 63 16.21 7.59 -14.67
CA PRO A 63 16.07 8.97 -15.17
C PRO A 63 14.81 9.25 -16.01
N ASN A 64 14.20 8.20 -16.57
CA ASN A 64 13.02 8.27 -17.44
C ASN A 64 11.81 7.50 -16.87
N PHE A 65 11.78 7.19 -15.57
CA PHE A 65 10.72 6.40 -14.95
C PHE A 65 9.92 7.26 -13.97
N GLU A 66 8.91 7.95 -14.47
CA GLU A 66 7.93 8.67 -13.65
C GLU A 66 6.73 7.75 -13.37
N THR A 67 6.62 7.33 -12.10
CA THR A 67 5.52 6.60 -11.47
C THR A 67 5.24 5.16 -11.91
N PHE A 68 4.57 4.42 -11.01
CA PHE A 68 3.89 3.15 -11.27
C PHE A 68 2.90 3.33 -12.42
N GLY A 69 3.40 3.24 -13.66
CA GLY A 69 2.57 2.91 -14.79
C GLY A 69 1.96 1.55 -14.49
N ALA A 70 0.64 1.51 -14.30
CA ALA A 70 -0.11 0.28 -14.33
C ALA A 70 0.41 -0.54 -15.51
N LEU A 71 1.03 -1.70 -15.25
CA LEU A 71 1.29 -2.65 -16.31
C LEU A 71 -0.08 -2.94 -16.93
N PRO A 72 -0.32 -2.64 -18.23
CA PRO A 72 -1.52 -3.12 -18.85
C PRO A 72 -1.50 -4.64 -18.73
N ILE A 73 -2.52 -5.18 -18.08
CA ILE A 73 -2.71 -6.63 -17.97
C ILE A 73 -2.79 -7.13 -19.41
N THR A 74 -1.70 -7.70 -19.92
CA THR A 74 -1.58 -8.16 -21.31
C THR A 74 -1.91 -9.64 -21.45
N GLU A 75 -2.26 -10.31 -20.34
CA GLU A 75 -2.90 -11.63 -20.39
C GLU A 75 -4.14 -11.66 -19.50
N THR A 76 -5.32 -11.50 -20.09
CA THR A 76 -6.48 -12.28 -19.65
C THR A 76 -6.30 -13.69 -20.19
N LYS A 77 -5.57 -14.52 -19.45
CA LYS A 77 -5.70 -15.96 -19.66
C LYS A 77 -6.96 -16.38 -18.92
N ASP A 78 -8.03 -16.48 -19.70
CA ASP A 78 -9.34 -17.06 -19.39
C ASP A 78 -10.23 -16.31 -18.38
N LEU A 79 -10.83 -15.20 -18.84
CA LEU A 79 -12.14 -14.70 -18.37
C LEU A 79 -13.08 -14.52 -19.56
#